data_AF-A0A5M5ZTU2-F1
#
_entry.id   AF-A0A5M5ZTU2-F1
#
_cell.length_a   1.000
_cell.length_b   1.000
_cell.length_c   1.000
_cell.angle_alpha   90.00
_cell.angle_beta   90.00
_cell.angle_gamma   90.00
#
_symmetry.space_group_name_H-M   'P 1'
#
loop_
_entity.id
_entity.type
_entity.pdbx_description
1 polymer ?
#
loop_
_entity_poly.entity_id
_entity_poly.type
_entity_poly.pdbx_seq_one_letter_code
_entity_poly.pdbx_strand_id
1 'polypeptide(L)'
;MKKKLFICFLLIGSLMGSVMAQGIITHPLLFVFKLHGQTRKYQFTFSQSNDTLYLHWGIERNTRWQSGSYAMPQEALKTAAGLSFLQPEDGRHICLPAQETFALLSATAYQELKSQKEFHYNQTEYRLADTKSQAMGYPLLHVNDSVDGCEMWIMDNPDFPLIWEIQNNPLGINWKAVPVTLPAHHLKKEEIMQSPEKMGSIYYAYPTPDGIRTPAPEGYSPFYVSHYGRHGSRWMTSDERYLEVIRVFDTFHEKSGLTALGEDVRLRLQKVWENARGRGGDLTSLGERQHKAIARRLYQQYPQIFRDSACISARSSTSVRCIMSMSAFSEQLKELNPSLRITREANRRYMDYIAYTSPELEEFSSDSAAWRTGFRCYEESHIRPERLTATLFTNPQEVKDPRGLMMGLYWIASDMQDVELPLSFYDLFEKEELFNIWQSINYRMYICNANAPLNGGVAPESAKSLLKNIIESADHAIRKGTPCATLRFGHDTNLIRLLALMQVEGCSNQETDPDRYYLAWQDFRISPMGANLQLIFFKNGQGEVIVKLLHNENEVKLPIDSPIAPYYQWEAVKAFYNHL
;
A
#
# COMPACT_ATOMS: atom_id res chain seq x y z
N MET A 1 18.54 3.77 75.93
CA MET A 1 17.13 4.23 75.89
C MET A 1 16.98 5.35 74.86
N LYS A 2 15.85 5.37 74.15
CA LYS A 2 15.38 6.34 73.12
C LYS A 2 15.70 6.00 71.65
N LYS A 3 14.64 5.40 71.07
CA LYS A 3 14.23 5.21 69.68
C LYS A 3 14.81 6.22 68.68
N LYS A 4 15.44 5.72 67.62
CA LYS A 4 15.63 6.43 66.35
C LYS A 4 14.38 6.19 65.50
N LEU A 5 13.63 7.25 65.22
CA LEU A 5 12.47 7.24 64.33
C LEU A 5 13.00 7.39 62.89
N PHE A 6 13.03 6.30 62.13
CA PHE A 6 13.15 6.35 60.67
C PHE A 6 11.75 6.65 60.14
N ILE A 7 11.54 7.85 59.61
CA ILE A 7 10.34 8.20 58.85
C ILE A 7 10.58 7.71 57.42
N CYS A 8 10.00 6.54 57.09
CA CYS A 8 9.81 6.12 55.71
C CYS A 8 8.67 6.94 55.11
N PHE A 9 8.97 7.77 54.12
CA PHE A 9 7.97 8.32 53.22
C PHE A 9 7.38 7.15 52.40
N LEU A 10 6.14 6.78 52.71
CA LEU A 10 5.27 5.99 51.84
C LEU A 10 4.97 6.83 50.59
N LEU A 11 5.72 6.56 49.51
CA LEU A 11 5.33 6.90 48.15
C LEU A 11 4.09 6.08 47.81
N ILE A 12 2.91 6.68 47.97
CA ILE A 12 1.69 6.21 47.33
C ILE A 12 1.92 6.40 45.82
N GLY A 13 2.21 5.31 45.13
CA GLY A 13 2.40 5.28 43.69
C GLY A 13 1.11 5.65 42.97
N SER A 14 0.93 6.93 42.69
CA SER A 14 0.09 7.42 41.60
C SER A 14 0.90 7.32 40.30
N LEU A 15 1.07 6.10 39.81
CA LEU A 15 1.63 5.81 38.50
C LEU A 15 0.83 4.61 38.01
N MET A 16 -0.02 4.84 37.03
CA MET A 16 -0.54 3.92 36.01
C MET A 16 -1.95 4.35 35.59
N GLY A 17 -2.12 4.63 34.29
CA GLY A 17 -3.45 4.78 33.71
C GLY A 17 -3.60 5.72 32.51
N SER A 18 -2.53 6.18 31.88
CA SER A 18 -2.61 6.78 30.55
C SER A 18 -1.31 6.45 29.81
N VAL A 19 -1.40 6.12 28.51
CA VAL A 19 -0.32 5.85 27.53
C VAL A 19 -0.16 4.39 27.02
N MET A 20 -0.64 3.33 27.67
CA MET A 20 -0.17 1.97 27.29
C MET A 20 -1.02 1.13 26.33
N ALA A 21 -2.22 1.58 25.90
CA ALA A 21 -3.00 0.88 24.87
C ALA A 21 -2.64 1.27 23.42
N GLN A 22 -1.88 2.36 23.21
CA GLN A 22 -1.60 2.92 21.88
C GLN A 22 -0.63 2.08 21.04
N GLY A 23 0.22 1.25 21.65
CA GLY A 23 1.24 0.49 20.92
C GLY A 23 0.76 -0.80 20.24
N ILE A 24 -0.31 -1.43 20.74
CA ILE A 24 -0.68 -2.80 20.34
C ILE A 24 -1.83 -2.82 19.34
N ILE A 25 -2.70 -1.79 19.32
CA ILE A 25 -3.96 -1.86 18.57
C ILE A 25 -4.24 -0.63 17.72
N THR A 26 -3.23 -0.21 16.97
CA THR A 26 -3.49 0.50 15.71
C THR A 26 -3.80 -0.46 14.57
N HIS A 27 -3.65 -1.78 14.75
CA HIS A 27 -3.82 -2.78 13.70
C HIS A 27 -5.11 -3.58 13.89
N PRO A 28 -5.96 -3.72 12.86
CA PRO A 28 -7.11 -4.60 12.94
C PRO A 28 -6.68 -6.04 13.20
N LEU A 29 -7.48 -6.75 14.00
CA LEU A 29 -7.36 -8.19 14.20
C LEU A 29 -8.52 -8.87 13.47
N LEU A 30 -8.24 -9.96 12.78
CA LEU A 30 -9.28 -10.78 12.19
C LEU A 30 -9.61 -11.91 13.17
N PHE A 31 -10.82 -11.90 13.73
CA PHE A 31 -11.31 -12.98 14.57
C PHE A 31 -12.08 -13.97 13.71
N VAL A 32 -11.58 -15.21 13.69
CA VAL A 32 -12.21 -16.32 13.00
C VAL A 32 -13.06 -17.09 14.00
N PHE A 33 -14.36 -16.82 14.03
CA PHE A 33 -15.31 -17.54 14.86
C PHE A 33 -15.76 -18.85 14.21
N LYS A 34 -15.89 -19.89 15.02
CA LYS A 34 -16.61 -21.13 14.70
C LYS A 34 -17.85 -21.18 15.60
N LEU A 35 -19.02 -20.98 15.01
CA LEU A 35 -20.33 -20.93 15.67
C LEU A 35 -21.19 -22.07 15.14
N HIS A 36 -21.45 -23.10 15.95
CA HIS A 36 -22.31 -24.24 15.57
C HIS A 36 -22.04 -24.81 14.15
N GLY A 37 -20.77 -25.04 13.81
CA GLY A 37 -20.34 -25.58 12.51
C GLY A 37 -20.18 -24.54 11.39
N GLN A 38 -20.49 -23.27 11.63
CA GLN A 38 -20.28 -22.18 10.67
C GLN A 38 -19.02 -21.38 11.01
N THR A 39 -18.23 -21.03 10.00
CA THR A 39 -17.10 -20.11 10.17
C THR A 39 -17.51 -18.69 9.79
N ARG A 40 -17.18 -17.71 10.65
CA ARG A 40 -17.39 -16.28 10.41
C ARG A 40 -16.10 -15.52 10.72
N LYS A 41 -15.79 -14.53 9.89
CA LYS A 41 -14.58 -13.71 10.02
C LYS A 41 -15.02 -12.28 10.30
N TYR A 42 -14.69 -11.77 11.49
CA TYR A 42 -14.96 -10.39 11.87
C TYR A 42 -13.63 -9.65 11.98
N GLN A 43 -13.57 -8.46 11.39
CA GLN A 43 -12.49 -7.53 11.61
C GLN A 43 -12.79 -6.73 12.88
N PHE A 44 -11.87 -6.77 13.84
CA PHE A 44 -11.95 -6.02 15.09
C PHE A 44 -10.87 -4.95 15.15
N THR A 45 -11.25 -3.77 15.62
CA THR A 45 -10.33 -2.68 15.98
C THR A 45 -10.69 -2.19 17.36
N PHE A 46 -9.70 -1.78 18.14
CA PHE A 46 -9.93 -1.31 19.50
C PHE A 46 -9.52 0.15 19.60
N SER A 47 -10.30 0.93 20.32
CA SER A 47 -10.01 2.33 20.58
C SER A 47 -10.39 2.65 22.02
N GLN A 48 -9.60 3.47 22.69
CA GLN A 48 -9.92 3.95 24.02
C GLN A 48 -10.40 5.40 23.94
N SER A 49 -11.52 5.70 24.58
CA SER A 49 -12.00 7.07 24.77
C SER A 49 -12.49 7.22 26.20
N ASN A 50 -11.91 8.18 26.93
CA ASN A 50 -12.09 8.33 28.38
C ASN A 50 -11.75 7.01 29.11
N ASP A 51 -12.54 6.68 30.15
CA ASP A 51 -12.46 5.45 30.93
C ASP A 51 -13.26 4.29 30.27
N THR A 52 -13.29 4.21 28.95
CA THR A 52 -14.01 3.15 28.22
C THR A 52 -13.20 2.65 27.05
N LEU A 53 -13.05 1.33 26.97
CA LEU A 53 -12.47 0.64 25.83
C LEU A 53 -13.58 0.24 24.87
N TYR A 54 -13.48 0.67 23.63
CA TYR A 54 -14.36 0.28 22.55
C TYR A 54 -13.69 -0.79 21.71
N LEU A 55 -14.42 -1.86 21.45
CA LEU A 55 -14.09 -2.87 20.47
C LEU A 55 -15.10 -2.69 19.34
N HIS A 56 -14.62 -2.21 18.20
CA HIS A 56 -15.40 -2.04 16.98
C HIS A 56 -15.26 -3.29 16.14
N TRP A 57 -16.36 -3.73 15.54
CA TRP A 57 -16.40 -4.92 14.71
C TRP A 57 -16.96 -4.60 13.33
N GLY A 58 -16.47 -5.32 12.33
CA GLY A 58 -16.92 -5.24 10.96
C GLY A 58 -16.90 -6.61 10.28
N ILE A 59 -17.87 -6.86 9.40
CA ILE A 59 -17.94 -8.08 8.61
C ILE A 59 -18.59 -7.79 7.27
N GLU A 60 -18.07 -8.41 6.20
CA GLU A 60 -18.75 -8.43 4.91
C GLU A 60 -19.73 -9.60 4.87
N ARG A 61 -21.02 -9.32 4.67
CA ARG A 61 -22.07 -10.32 4.47
C ARG A 61 -22.96 -9.92 3.31
N ASN A 62 -23.23 -10.86 2.40
CA ASN A 62 -24.09 -10.64 1.24
C ASN A 62 -23.69 -9.37 0.46
N THR A 63 -22.37 -9.22 0.21
CA THR A 63 -21.76 -8.06 -0.46
C THR A 63 -22.04 -6.70 0.18
N ARG A 64 -22.41 -6.69 1.48
CA ARG A 64 -22.61 -5.49 2.28
C ARG A 64 -21.72 -5.53 3.51
N TRP A 65 -21.10 -4.39 3.81
CA TRP A 65 -20.37 -4.20 5.06
C TRP A 65 -21.37 -3.97 6.20
N GLN A 66 -21.24 -4.76 7.27
CA GLN A 66 -21.98 -4.61 8.52
C GLN A 66 -21.01 -4.25 9.62
N SER A 67 -21.42 -3.43 10.58
CA SER A 67 -20.53 -2.98 11.66
C SER A 67 -21.26 -2.56 12.92
N GLY A 68 -20.52 -2.51 14.04
CA GLY A 68 -21.02 -2.06 15.35
C GLY A 68 -19.89 -2.02 16.38
N SER A 69 -20.23 -1.89 17.66
CA SER A 69 -19.22 -1.88 18.73
C SER A 69 -19.70 -2.44 20.07
N TYR A 70 -18.76 -2.97 20.85
CA TYR A 70 -18.92 -3.23 22.28
C TYR A 70 -18.08 -2.21 23.07
N ALA A 71 -18.70 -1.49 23.99
CA ALA A 71 -18.02 -0.61 24.93
C ALA A 71 -17.87 -1.33 26.28
N MET A 72 -16.64 -1.42 26.77
CA MET A 72 -16.27 -1.99 28.06
C MET A 72 -15.86 -0.85 29.00
N PRO A 73 -16.70 -0.50 30.00
CA PRO A 73 -16.35 0.50 31.00
C PRO A 73 -15.10 0.10 31.79
N GLN A 74 -14.37 1.07 32.32
CA GLN A 74 -13.16 0.80 33.12
C GLN A 74 -13.42 -0.11 34.32
N GLU A 75 -14.61 -0.07 34.92
CA GLU A 75 -14.99 -1.01 35.99
C GLU A 75 -14.94 -2.46 35.50
N ALA A 76 -15.51 -2.75 34.33
CA ALA A 76 -15.43 -4.08 33.73
C ALA A 76 -13.98 -4.49 33.45
N LEU A 77 -13.18 -3.60 32.87
CA LEU A 77 -11.76 -3.87 32.59
C LEU A 77 -10.95 -4.13 33.87
N LYS A 78 -11.36 -3.59 35.02
CA LYS A 78 -10.69 -3.80 36.30
C LYS A 78 -11.14 -5.09 36.98
N THR A 79 -12.44 -5.33 37.08
CA THR A 79 -13.00 -6.32 38.03
C THR A 79 -14.03 -7.29 37.44
N ALA A 80 -14.29 -7.27 36.12
CA ALA A 80 -15.22 -8.23 35.53
C ALA A 80 -14.82 -9.68 35.84
N ALA A 81 -15.83 -10.52 35.98
CA ALA A 81 -15.68 -11.96 36.24
C ALA A 81 -16.45 -12.79 35.19
N GLY A 82 -16.74 -12.19 34.03
CA GLY A 82 -17.48 -12.84 32.96
C GLY A 82 -17.08 -12.36 31.56
N LEU A 83 -17.24 -13.25 30.58
CA LEU A 83 -17.13 -12.94 29.15
C LEU A 83 -18.51 -12.77 28.54
N SER A 84 -18.68 -11.68 27.81
CA SER A 84 -19.86 -11.46 26.98
C SER A 84 -19.73 -12.26 25.68
N PHE A 85 -20.80 -12.97 25.33
CA PHE A 85 -20.94 -13.67 24.04
C PHE A 85 -22.10 -13.10 23.22
N LEU A 86 -22.46 -11.83 23.47
CA LEU A 86 -23.51 -11.15 22.73
C LEU A 86 -23.23 -11.21 21.22
N GLN A 87 -24.27 -11.55 20.46
CA GLN A 87 -24.17 -11.60 19.01
C GLN A 87 -24.05 -10.18 18.44
N PRO A 88 -23.15 -9.93 17.47
CA PRO A 88 -23.07 -8.65 16.80
C PRO A 88 -24.32 -8.41 15.92
N GLU A 89 -24.92 -7.24 16.06
CA GLU A 89 -26.06 -6.77 15.28
C GLU A 89 -25.69 -5.51 14.49
N ASP A 90 -25.94 -5.49 13.18
CA ASP A 90 -25.55 -4.38 12.31
C ASP A 90 -26.10 -3.03 12.78
N GLY A 91 -25.22 -2.03 12.86
CA GLY A 91 -25.50 -0.68 13.34
C GLY A 91 -25.62 -0.53 14.86
N ARG A 92 -25.41 -1.60 15.65
CA ARG A 92 -25.55 -1.54 17.11
C ARG A 92 -24.24 -1.25 17.83
N HIS A 93 -24.33 -0.34 18.80
CA HIS A 93 -23.27 0.03 19.71
C HIS A 93 -23.74 -0.27 21.14
N ILE A 94 -23.18 -1.31 21.75
CA ILE A 94 -23.66 -1.86 23.03
C ILE A 94 -22.64 -1.55 24.12
N CYS A 95 -23.10 -0.99 25.24
CA CYS A 95 -22.29 -0.88 26.46
C CYS A 95 -22.48 -2.16 27.28
N LEU A 96 -21.39 -2.88 27.54
CA LEU A 96 -21.41 -4.10 28.33
C LEU A 96 -21.60 -3.78 29.82
N PRO A 97 -22.28 -4.67 30.58
CA PRO A 97 -22.41 -4.50 32.03
C PRO A 97 -21.04 -4.59 32.72
N ALA A 98 -20.92 -3.99 33.90
CA ALA A 98 -19.66 -3.93 34.65
C ALA A 98 -19.08 -5.31 35.02
N GLN A 99 -19.88 -6.36 34.94
CA GLN A 99 -19.49 -7.73 35.24
C GLN A 99 -18.91 -8.47 34.03
N GLU A 100 -19.00 -7.90 32.82
CA GLU A 100 -18.64 -8.56 31.58
C GLU A 100 -17.58 -7.81 30.76
N THR A 101 -16.72 -8.59 30.11
CA THR A 101 -15.74 -8.13 29.13
C THR A 101 -15.93 -8.91 27.84
N PHE A 102 -15.57 -8.35 26.68
CA PHE A 102 -15.57 -9.11 25.42
C PHE A 102 -14.12 -9.40 25.02
N ALA A 103 -13.79 -10.68 24.87
CA ALA A 103 -12.49 -11.19 24.44
C ALA A 103 -11.27 -10.71 25.27
N LEU A 104 -11.47 -10.17 26.47
CA LEU A 104 -10.42 -9.68 27.36
C LEU A 104 -10.61 -10.27 28.75
N LEU A 105 -9.51 -10.49 29.47
CA LEU A 105 -9.59 -10.64 30.92
C LEU A 105 -9.63 -9.28 31.62
N SER A 106 -10.25 -9.23 32.78
CA SER A 106 -10.12 -8.11 33.70
C SER A 106 -8.73 -8.11 34.34
N ALA A 107 -8.30 -6.94 34.82
CA ALA A 107 -7.03 -6.80 35.53
C ALA A 107 -6.96 -7.74 36.75
N THR A 108 -8.05 -7.87 37.52
CA THR A 108 -8.12 -8.80 38.66
C THR A 108 -7.88 -10.25 38.22
N ALA A 109 -8.62 -10.75 37.22
CA ALA A 109 -8.48 -12.14 36.76
C ALA A 109 -7.10 -12.42 36.15
N TYR A 110 -6.54 -11.45 35.42
CA TYR A 110 -5.17 -11.57 34.92
C TYR A 110 -4.16 -11.66 36.07
N GLN A 111 -4.29 -10.84 37.12
CA GLN A 111 -3.40 -10.90 38.29
C GLN A 111 -3.54 -12.21 39.07
N GLU A 112 -4.76 -12.73 39.21
CA GLU A 112 -5.01 -14.06 39.78
C GLU A 112 -4.31 -15.14 38.95
N LEU A 113 -4.49 -15.13 37.62
CA LEU A 113 -3.81 -16.07 36.73
C LEU A 113 -2.28 -16.02 36.88
N LYS A 114 -1.68 -14.83 36.99
CA LYS A 114 -0.23 -14.68 37.15
C LYS A 114 0.27 -15.12 38.52
N SER A 115 -0.48 -14.86 39.59
CA SER A 115 -0.03 -15.08 40.97
C SER A 115 -0.39 -16.46 41.51
N GLN A 116 -1.59 -16.94 41.20
CA GLN A 116 -2.18 -18.18 41.72
C GLN A 116 -2.13 -19.32 40.71
N LYS A 117 -1.83 -19.01 39.43
CA LYS A 117 -1.92 -19.96 38.29
C LYS A 117 -3.35 -20.45 38.02
N GLU A 118 -4.34 -19.71 38.51
CA GLU A 118 -5.76 -19.96 38.30
C GLU A 118 -6.55 -18.65 38.39
N PHE A 119 -7.72 -18.60 37.78
CA PHE A 119 -8.67 -17.49 37.91
C PHE A 119 -10.10 -17.98 37.68
N HIS A 120 -11.07 -17.14 38.04
CA HIS A 120 -12.50 -17.47 37.90
C HIS A 120 -13.19 -16.53 36.92
N TYR A 121 -13.85 -17.09 35.91
CA TYR A 121 -14.61 -16.33 34.92
C TYR A 121 -15.83 -17.14 34.46
N ASN A 122 -16.99 -16.49 34.29
CA ASN A 122 -18.27 -17.14 33.96
C ASN A 122 -18.66 -18.27 34.94
N GLN A 123 -18.34 -18.12 36.23
CA GLN A 123 -18.54 -19.15 37.27
C GLN A 123 -17.71 -20.43 37.06
N THR A 124 -16.71 -20.37 36.18
CA THR A 124 -15.80 -21.48 35.87
C THR A 124 -14.40 -21.15 36.34
N GLU A 125 -13.73 -22.12 36.96
CA GLU A 125 -12.31 -22.03 37.32
C GLU A 125 -11.44 -22.47 36.14
N TYR A 126 -10.48 -21.62 35.78
CA TYR A 126 -9.49 -21.90 34.74
C TYR A 126 -8.11 -22.00 35.36
N ARG A 127 -7.35 -23.04 35.01
CA ARG A 127 -5.99 -23.29 35.52
C ARG A 127 -4.96 -23.14 34.42
N LEU A 128 -3.80 -22.60 34.78
CA LEU A 128 -2.68 -22.43 33.86
C LEU A 128 -2.10 -23.79 33.46
N ALA A 129 -2.02 -24.03 32.16
CA ALA A 129 -1.42 -25.20 31.54
C ALA A 129 -0.11 -24.84 30.83
N ASP A 130 0.73 -25.84 30.57
CA ASP A 130 1.96 -25.65 29.82
C ASP A 130 1.66 -25.36 28.35
N THR A 131 2.19 -24.25 27.83
CA THR A 131 2.17 -23.95 26.40
C THR A 131 3.44 -23.21 25.99
N LYS A 132 3.79 -23.31 24.71
CA LYS A 132 4.87 -22.56 24.06
C LYS A 132 4.34 -21.87 22.79
N SER A 133 3.25 -21.13 22.94
CA SER A 133 2.67 -20.33 21.86
C SER A 133 2.89 -18.84 22.10
N GLN A 134 2.97 -18.08 21.01
CA GLN A 134 3.13 -16.62 21.03
C GLN A 134 2.29 -16.00 19.92
N ALA A 135 1.84 -14.77 20.13
CA ALA A 135 1.15 -13.96 19.13
C ALA A 135 1.60 -12.51 19.24
N MET A 136 1.86 -11.86 18.10
CA MET A 136 2.27 -10.45 18.05
C MET A 136 3.48 -10.10 18.94
N GLY A 137 4.40 -11.06 19.14
CA GLY A 137 5.57 -10.90 20.01
C GLY A 137 5.32 -11.12 21.50
N TYR A 138 4.08 -11.42 21.90
CA TYR A 138 3.69 -11.74 23.27
C TYR A 138 3.57 -13.26 23.47
N PRO A 139 4.07 -13.82 24.58
CA PRO A 139 3.70 -15.16 25.01
C PRO A 139 2.18 -15.27 25.20
N LEU A 140 1.63 -16.46 24.92
CA LEU A 140 0.24 -16.77 25.24
C LEU A 140 0.19 -17.68 26.47
N LEU A 141 -0.53 -17.27 27.50
CA LEU A 141 -0.88 -18.06 28.68
C LEU A 141 -2.01 -19.01 28.30
N HIS A 142 -1.72 -20.31 28.27
CA HIS A 142 -2.74 -21.33 28.02
C HIS A 142 -3.42 -21.71 29.33
N VAL A 143 -4.74 -21.71 29.33
CA VAL A 143 -5.54 -22.13 30.48
C VAL A 143 -6.60 -23.12 30.03
N ASN A 144 -6.93 -24.06 30.91
CA ASN A 144 -8.02 -25.02 30.71
C ASN A 144 -8.99 -24.93 31.88
N ASP A 145 -10.29 -25.06 31.59
CA ASP A 145 -11.25 -25.34 32.66
C ASP A 145 -11.25 -26.85 33.00
N SER A 146 -11.55 -27.15 34.27
CA SER A 146 -11.57 -28.53 34.78
C SER A 146 -12.93 -29.23 34.66
N VAL A 147 -13.94 -28.58 34.08
CA VAL A 147 -15.35 -29.00 34.11
C VAL A 147 -15.89 -29.35 32.72
N ASP A 148 -15.85 -28.38 31.80
CA ASP A 148 -16.37 -28.44 30.44
C ASP A 148 -15.27 -28.64 29.38
N GLY A 149 -14.00 -28.46 29.76
CA GLY A 149 -12.84 -28.63 28.89
C GLY A 149 -12.59 -27.48 27.92
N CYS A 150 -13.15 -26.28 28.20
CA CYS A 150 -12.84 -25.05 27.47
C CYS A 150 -11.37 -24.69 27.67
N GLU A 151 -10.72 -24.31 26.57
CA GLU A 151 -9.32 -23.87 26.56
C GLU A 151 -9.25 -22.42 26.08
N MET A 152 -8.41 -21.61 26.72
CA MET A 152 -8.13 -20.23 26.30
C MET A 152 -6.63 -19.99 26.19
N TRP A 153 -6.22 -19.24 25.18
CA TRP A 153 -4.87 -18.69 25.05
C TRP A 153 -4.94 -17.18 25.21
N ILE A 154 -4.42 -16.68 26.33
CA ILE A 154 -4.51 -15.27 26.72
C ILE A 154 -3.15 -14.61 26.49
N MET A 155 -3.13 -13.43 25.88
CA MET A 155 -1.91 -12.64 25.71
C MET A 155 -1.32 -12.27 27.07
N ASP A 156 -0.04 -12.60 27.30
CA ASP A 156 0.70 -12.24 28.51
C ASP A 156 1.05 -10.75 28.50
N ASN A 157 0.03 -9.92 28.69
CA ASN A 157 0.11 -8.47 28.67
C ASN A 157 -0.81 -7.87 29.76
N PRO A 158 -0.25 -7.24 30.80
CA PRO A 158 -1.03 -6.68 31.91
C PRO A 158 -1.95 -5.53 31.51
N ASP A 159 -1.62 -4.79 30.44
CA ASP A 159 -2.41 -3.65 29.98
C ASP A 159 -3.53 -4.07 29.03
N PHE A 160 -3.39 -5.24 28.40
CA PHE A 160 -4.32 -5.73 27.40
C PHE A 160 -4.31 -7.27 27.30
N PRO A 161 -4.87 -7.98 28.29
CA PRO A 161 -4.86 -9.44 28.35
C PRO A 161 -5.91 -10.04 27.41
N LEU A 162 -5.68 -9.91 26.10
CA LEU A 162 -6.58 -10.38 25.05
C LEU A 162 -6.64 -11.91 25.02
N ILE A 163 -7.85 -12.45 25.01
CA ILE A 163 -8.09 -13.87 24.74
C ILE A 163 -7.92 -14.09 23.23
N TRP A 164 -6.72 -14.49 22.86
CA TRP A 164 -6.29 -14.69 21.49
C TRP A 164 -7.03 -15.85 20.82
N GLU A 165 -7.26 -16.92 21.56
CA GLU A 165 -7.94 -18.12 21.05
C GLU A 165 -8.77 -18.74 22.17
N ILE A 166 -9.95 -19.24 21.82
CA ILE A 166 -10.81 -20.05 22.69
C ILE A 166 -11.28 -21.28 21.91
N GLN A 167 -11.15 -22.44 22.54
CA GLN A 167 -11.55 -23.74 22.00
C GLN A 167 -12.44 -24.48 22.99
N ASN A 168 -13.25 -25.41 22.48
CA ASN A 168 -14.14 -26.27 23.25
C ASN A 168 -15.10 -25.52 24.19
N ASN A 169 -15.45 -24.26 23.87
CA ASN A 169 -16.41 -23.49 24.66
C ASN A 169 -17.78 -24.19 24.65
N PRO A 170 -18.40 -24.47 25.82
CA PRO A 170 -19.69 -25.18 25.92
C PRO A 170 -20.85 -24.46 25.20
N LEU A 171 -20.76 -23.15 24.97
CA LEU A 171 -21.74 -22.41 24.17
C LEU A 171 -21.63 -22.69 22.66
N GLY A 172 -20.63 -23.44 22.21
CA GLY A 172 -20.35 -23.69 20.78
C GLY A 172 -19.78 -22.47 20.05
N ILE A 173 -19.27 -21.49 20.81
CA ILE A 173 -18.69 -20.22 20.33
C ILE A 173 -17.18 -20.25 20.52
N ASN A 174 -16.45 -20.64 19.49
CA ASN A 174 -15.00 -20.67 19.50
C ASN A 174 -14.43 -19.56 18.61
N TRP A 175 -13.25 -19.03 18.91
CA TRP A 175 -12.57 -18.10 18.02
C TRP A 175 -11.05 -18.24 18.07
N LYS A 176 -10.42 -17.75 17.00
CA LYS A 176 -8.98 -17.50 16.94
C LYS A 176 -8.76 -16.13 16.30
N ALA A 177 -8.06 -15.25 17.01
CA ALA A 177 -7.56 -14.00 16.47
C ALA A 177 -6.35 -14.28 15.57
N VAL A 178 -6.26 -13.54 14.46
CA VAL A 178 -5.06 -13.46 13.63
C VAL A 178 -4.76 -11.99 13.34
N PRO A 179 -3.49 -11.58 13.28
CA PRO A 179 -3.16 -10.23 12.86
C PRO A 179 -3.70 -10.01 11.45
N VAL A 180 -4.27 -8.85 11.16
CA VAL A 180 -4.41 -8.44 9.76
C VAL A 180 -3.01 -8.14 9.26
N THR A 181 -2.38 -9.15 8.66
CA THR A 181 -1.18 -8.96 7.87
C THR A 181 -1.58 -8.14 6.65
N LEU A 182 -1.31 -6.84 6.69
CA LEU A 182 -0.99 -6.12 5.47
C LEU A 182 0.12 -6.93 4.79
N PRO A 183 0.04 -7.19 3.47
CA PRO A 183 1.02 -8.04 2.80
C PRO A 183 2.44 -7.58 3.15
N ALA A 184 3.35 -8.53 3.36
CA ALA A 184 4.76 -8.34 3.77
C ALA A 184 5.58 -7.38 2.89
N HIS A 185 4.94 -6.82 1.86
CA HIS A 185 5.48 -5.97 0.82
C HIS A 185 5.36 -4.47 1.15
N HIS A 186 4.67 -4.07 2.23
CA HIS A 186 4.48 -2.67 2.62
C HIS A 186 5.50 -2.24 3.66
N LEU A 187 6.23 -1.17 3.35
CA LEU A 187 7.21 -0.59 4.27
C LEU A 187 6.50 0.20 5.38
N LYS A 188 6.99 0.10 6.61
CA LYS A 188 6.58 0.97 7.72
C LYS A 188 7.18 2.36 7.55
N LYS A 189 6.64 3.32 8.30
CA LYS A 189 7.11 4.71 8.29
C LYS A 189 8.63 4.81 8.44
N GLU A 190 9.21 4.08 9.40
CA GLU A 190 10.64 4.11 9.70
C GLU A 190 11.49 3.59 8.52
N GLU A 191 10.98 2.63 7.75
CA GLU A 191 11.66 2.07 6.58
C GLU A 191 11.54 2.98 5.36
N ILE A 192 10.40 3.66 5.20
CA ILE A 192 10.21 4.66 4.14
C ILE A 192 11.15 5.84 4.35
N MET A 193 11.24 6.34 5.59
CA MET A 193 12.08 7.48 5.97
C MET A 193 13.59 7.21 5.85
N GLN A 194 14.01 5.96 5.60
CA GLN A 194 15.39 5.63 5.31
C GLN A 194 15.79 5.87 3.86
N SER A 195 14.83 6.07 2.94
CA SER A 195 15.09 6.31 1.51
C SER A 195 14.30 7.52 1.01
N PRO A 196 14.93 8.71 0.96
CA PRO A 196 14.33 9.91 0.39
C PRO A 196 13.80 9.72 -1.04
N GLU A 197 14.45 8.87 -1.83
CA GLU A 197 14.10 8.58 -3.23
C GLU A 197 12.70 7.95 -3.33
N LYS A 198 12.35 7.02 -2.43
CA LYS A 198 11.01 6.42 -2.35
C LYS A 198 9.95 7.45 -1.97
N MET A 199 10.31 8.41 -1.13
CA MET A 199 9.45 9.55 -0.81
C MET A 199 9.33 10.54 -1.98
N GLY A 200 10.00 10.31 -3.11
CA GLY A 200 9.73 10.97 -4.40
C GLY A 200 8.42 10.52 -5.08
N SER A 201 7.61 9.68 -4.42
CA SER A 201 6.30 9.25 -4.92
C SER A 201 6.44 8.57 -6.31
N ILE A 202 5.59 8.91 -7.26
CA ILE A 202 5.61 8.44 -8.64
C ILE A 202 6.86 8.91 -9.43
N TYR A 203 7.74 9.73 -8.87
CA TYR A 203 9.07 10.02 -9.44
C TYR A 203 10.15 9.08 -8.92
N TYR A 204 9.81 8.09 -8.10
CA TYR A 204 10.78 7.07 -7.73
C TYR A 204 11.32 6.36 -8.99
N ALA A 205 12.62 6.46 -9.24
CA ALA A 205 13.27 5.86 -10.40
C ALA A 205 13.09 4.34 -10.36
N TYR A 206 13.01 3.71 -11.54
CA TYR A 206 12.69 2.29 -11.63
C TYR A 206 13.63 1.41 -10.77
N PRO A 207 13.12 0.72 -9.74
CA PRO A 207 13.94 -0.17 -8.94
C PRO A 207 14.19 -1.43 -9.76
N THR A 208 15.44 -1.62 -10.22
CA THR A 208 15.80 -2.82 -10.97
C THR A 208 15.61 -4.06 -10.07
N PRO A 209 14.86 -5.10 -10.50
CA PRO A 209 14.62 -6.29 -9.70
C PRO A 209 15.90 -7.12 -9.53
N ASP A 210 15.93 -7.98 -8.50
CA ASP A 210 17.05 -8.89 -8.21
C ASP A 210 17.15 -10.09 -9.19
N GLY A 211 16.08 -10.34 -9.96
CA GLY A 211 16.04 -11.32 -11.04
C GLY A 211 15.64 -12.74 -10.62
N ILE A 212 15.24 -12.98 -9.37
CA ILE A 212 14.84 -14.32 -8.91
C ILE A 212 13.42 -14.64 -9.40
N ARG A 213 13.27 -15.72 -10.17
CA ARG A 213 11.97 -16.14 -10.73
C ARG A 213 11.83 -17.66 -10.74
N THR A 214 10.61 -18.13 -10.50
CA THR A 214 10.22 -19.53 -10.60
C THR A 214 10.36 -20.00 -12.06
N PRO A 215 11.05 -21.11 -12.35
CA PRO A 215 11.12 -21.71 -13.68
C PRO A 215 9.77 -22.19 -14.21
N ALA A 216 9.64 -22.30 -15.53
CA ALA A 216 8.45 -22.89 -16.14
C ALA A 216 8.25 -24.34 -15.68
N PRO A 217 7.01 -24.79 -15.40
CA PRO A 217 6.72 -26.19 -15.10
C PRO A 217 7.18 -27.10 -16.24
N GLU A 218 7.53 -28.34 -15.91
CA GLU A 218 7.98 -29.33 -16.88
C GLU A 218 6.95 -29.50 -18.02
N GLY A 219 7.43 -29.55 -19.26
CA GLY A 219 6.58 -29.69 -20.45
C GLY A 219 5.94 -28.39 -20.95
N TYR A 220 6.02 -27.28 -20.22
CA TYR A 220 5.52 -25.97 -20.67
C TYR A 220 6.61 -25.11 -21.28
N SER A 221 6.31 -24.47 -22.41
CA SER A 221 7.22 -23.52 -23.09
C SER A 221 6.57 -22.14 -23.25
N PRO A 222 7.30 -21.03 -22.99
CA PRO A 222 6.77 -19.69 -23.19
C PRO A 222 6.53 -19.43 -24.67
N PHE A 223 5.41 -18.78 -25.01
CA PHE A 223 5.06 -18.49 -26.40
C PHE A 223 4.46 -17.10 -26.63
N TYR A 224 3.95 -16.45 -25.57
CA TYR A 224 3.33 -15.14 -25.69
C TYR A 224 3.55 -14.27 -24.46
N VAL A 225 3.70 -12.96 -24.66
CA VAL A 225 3.72 -11.95 -23.57
C VAL A 225 2.72 -10.82 -23.84
N SER A 226 1.94 -10.48 -22.82
CA SER A 226 1.17 -9.23 -22.78
C SER A 226 1.84 -8.28 -21.79
N HIS A 227 2.17 -7.07 -22.23
CA HIS A 227 2.88 -6.06 -21.44
C HIS A 227 2.08 -4.76 -21.39
N TYR A 228 2.06 -4.12 -20.23
CA TYR A 228 1.77 -2.70 -20.07
C TYR A 228 2.92 -2.04 -19.31
N GLY A 229 3.50 -0.98 -19.88
CA GLY A 229 4.56 -0.21 -19.24
C GLY A 229 4.21 1.27 -19.14
N ARG A 230 4.37 1.85 -17.95
CA ARG A 230 4.47 3.28 -17.78
C ARG A 230 5.70 3.80 -18.54
N HIS A 231 5.64 5.03 -19.03
CA HIS A 231 6.84 5.71 -19.51
C HIS A 231 7.99 5.67 -18.48
N GLY A 232 9.24 5.72 -18.95
CA GLY A 232 10.42 5.77 -18.08
C GLY A 232 10.55 7.12 -17.36
N SER A 233 11.66 7.28 -16.65
CA SER A 233 12.08 8.54 -16.04
C SER A 233 11.96 9.70 -17.03
N ARG A 234 11.41 10.81 -16.56
CA ARG A 234 11.11 12.01 -17.35
C ARG A 234 11.47 13.25 -16.53
N TRP A 235 11.64 14.36 -17.22
CA TRP A 235 11.70 15.67 -16.56
C TRP A 235 10.35 16.00 -15.89
N MET A 236 10.34 16.99 -14.99
CA MET A 236 9.10 17.56 -14.44
C MET A 236 8.13 17.95 -15.57
N THR A 237 6.83 17.94 -15.26
CA THR A 237 5.77 17.97 -16.27
C THR A 237 5.75 19.20 -17.19
N SER A 238 6.36 20.32 -16.77
CA SER A 238 6.53 21.51 -17.58
C SER A 238 7.67 22.38 -17.07
N ASP A 239 8.26 23.17 -17.97
CA ASP A 239 9.26 24.20 -17.66
C ASP A 239 8.76 25.19 -16.59
N GLU A 240 7.48 25.55 -16.64
CA GLU A 240 6.87 26.51 -15.73
C GLU A 240 7.00 26.09 -14.25
N ARG A 241 6.97 24.78 -13.96
CA ARG A 241 7.13 24.27 -12.60
C ARG A 241 8.49 24.61 -11.99
N TYR A 242 9.55 24.60 -12.80
CA TYR A 242 10.88 25.04 -12.35
C TYR A 242 10.88 26.57 -12.16
N LEU A 243 10.31 27.31 -13.13
CA LEU A 243 10.29 28.77 -13.14
C LEU A 243 9.47 29.37 -11.99
N GLU A 244 8.39 28.71 -11.55
CA GLU A 244 7.63 29.06 -10.35
C GLU A 244 8.53 29.16 -9.11
N VAL A 245 9.42 28.18 -8.89
CA VAL A 245 10.35 28.17 -7.76
C VAL A 245 11.49 29.16 -7.98
N ILE A 246 12.11 29.14 -9.16
CA ILE A 246 13.27 29.99 -9.49
C ILE A 246 12.95 31.48 -9.31
N ARG A 247 11.79 31.92 -9.81
CA ARG A 247 11.38 33.35 -9.70
C ARG A 247 11.25 33.80 -8.25
N VAL A 248 10.84 32.93 -7.32
CA VAL A 248 10.80 33.27 -5.89
C VAL A 248 12.21 33.52 -5.36
N PHE A 249 13.16 32.61 -5.63
CA PHE A 249 14.54 32.79 -5.18
C PHE A 249 15.22 34.00 -5.82
N ASP A 250 15.04 34.22 -7.12
CA ASP A 250 15.63 35.38 -7.81
C ASP A 250 15.04 36.70 -7.27
N THR A 251 13.73 36.77 -7.00
CA THR A 251 13.09 37.95 -6.37
C THR A 251 13.69 38.25 -4.99
N PHE A 252 13.95 37.21 -4.18
CA PHE A 252 14.56 37.41 -2.86
C PHE A 252 16.05 37.72 -2.94
N HIS A 253 16.77 37.17 -3.91
CA HIS A 253 18.17 37.52 -4.17
C HIS A 253 18.34 39.02 -4.47
N GLU A 254 17.51 39.58 -5.35
CA GLU A 254 17.55 41.00 -5.75
C GLU A 254 17.44 41.97 -4.56
N LYS A 255 16.76 41.57 -3.48
CA LYS A 255 16.58 42.36 -2.25
C LYS A 255 17.47 41.90 -1.09
N SER A 256 18.50 41.09 -1.34
CA SER A 256 19.36 40.50 -0.29
C SER A 256 18.56 39.75 0.80
N GLY A 257 17.48 39.09 0.38
CA GLY A 257 16.49 38.42 1.22
C GLY A 257 16.71 36.92 1.42
N LEU A 258 17.80 36.36 0.90
CA LEU A 258 18.15 34.93 1.03
C LEU A 258 19.15 34.72 2.17
N THR A 259 19.06 33.59 2.85
CA THR A 259 20.13 33.12 3.75
C THR A 259 21.31 32.58 2.93
N ALA A 260 22.42 32.22 3.59
CA ALA A 260 23.53 31.55 2.91
C ALA A 260 23.09 30.23 2.23
N LEU A 261 22.20 29.46 2.87
CA LEU A 261 21.61 28.26 2.25
C LEU A 261 20.65 28.65 1.11
N GLY A 262 19.86 29.72 1.27
CA GLY A 262 18.98 30.21 0.21
C GLY A 262 19.73 30.58 -1.08
N GLU A 263 20.89 31.24 -0.97
CA GLU A 263 21.75 31.55 -2.12
C GLU A 263 22.33 30.29 -2.76
N ASP A 264 22.78 29.33 -1.94
CA ASP A 264 23.25 28.04 -2.45
C ASP A 264 22.14 27.30 -3.22
N VAL A 265 20.93 27.22 -2.67
CA VAL A 265 19.76 26.64 -3.35
C VAL A 265 19.46 27.35 -4.65
N ARG A 266 19.47 28.69 -4.68
CA ARG A 266 19.27 29.45 -5.91
C ARG A 266 20.29 29.07 -6.99
N LEU A 267 21.56 28.95 -6.64
CA LEU A 267 22.60 28.54 -7.59
C LEU A 267 22.41 27.10 -8.07
N ARG A 268 21.97 26.18 -7.20
CA ARG A 268 21.60 24.81 -7.61
C ARG A 268 20.42 24.83 -8.58
N LEU A 269 19.39 25.63 -8.30
CA LEU A 269 18.20 25.76 -9.17
C LEU A 269 18.56 26.29 -10.57
N GLN A 270 19.50 27.23 -10.68
CA GLN A 270 19.97 27.71 -11.98
C GLN A 270 20.65 26.59 -12.79
N LYS A 271 21.49 25.75 -12.15
CA LYS A 271 22.10 24.57 -12.81
C LYS A 271 21.04 23.55 -13.27
N VAL A 272 20.02 23.30 -12.43
CA VAL A 272 18.88 22.45 -12.81
C VAL A 272 18.18 23.05 -14.03
N TRP A 273 17.93 24.36 -14.04
CA TRP A 273 17.23 25.02 -15.13
C TRP A 273 18.01 25.02 -16.45
N GLU A 274 19.32 25.27 -16.43
CA GLU A 274 20.18 25.14 -17.61
C GLU A 274 20.07 23.75 -18.25
N ASN A 275 19.89 22.72 -17.41
CA ASN A 275 19.74 21.34 -17.83
C ASN A 275 18.31 21.01 -18.32
N ALA A 276 17.28 21.54 -17.64
CA ALA A 276 15.87 21.23 -17.85
C ALA A 276 15.16 22.07 -18.92
N ARG A 277 15.64 23.30 -19.21
CA ARG A 277 14.95 24.24 -20.10
C ARG A 277 14.62 23.64 -21.46
N GLY A 278 13.34 23.70 -21.82
CA GLY A 278 12.81 23.18 -23.08
C GLY A 278 12.56 21.67 -23.08
N ARG A 279 12.66 20.99 -21.93
CA ARG A 279 12.49 19.54 -21.80
C ARG A 279 11.30 19.14 -20.91
N GLY A 280 10.49 20.09 -20.45
CA GLY A 280 9.34 19.82 -19.59
C GLY A 280 8.47 18.66 -20.10
N GLY A 281 8.42 17.58 -19.33
CA GLY A 281 7.64 16.38 -19.60
C GLY A 281 8.29 15.36 -20.55
N ASP A 282 9.47 15.64 -21.09
CA ASP A 282 10.20 14.73 -21.99
C ASP A 282 10.78 13.53 -21.24
N LEU A 283 10.95 12.41 -21.96
CA LEU A 283 11.68 11.26 -21.46
C LEU A 283 13.16 11.63 -21.25
N THR A 284 13.77 11.21 -20.13
CA THR A 284 15.20 11.41 -19.89
C THR A 284 16.03 10.28 -20.51
N SER A 285 17.35 10.50 -20.59
CA SER A 285 18.30 9.45 -20.98
C SER A 285 18.24 8.23 -20.03
N LEU A 286 17.99 8.44 -18.74
CA LEU A 286 17.73 7.36 -17.80
C LEU A 286 16.45 6.60 -18.17
N GLY A 287 15.36 7.30 -18.50
CA GLY A 287 14.10 6.70 -18.90
C GLY A 287 14.22 5.82 -20.15
N GLU A 288 15.02 6.25 -21.13
CA GLU A 288 15.36 5.42 -22.30
C GLU A 288 16.10 4.14 -21.89
N ARG A 289 17.14 4.27 -21.04
CA ARG A 289 17.92 3.11 -20.57
C ARG A 289 17.08 2.14 -19.73
N GLN A 290 16.13 2.63 -18.93
CA GLN A 290 15.20 1.78 -18.19
C GLN A 290 14.40 0.90 -19.15
N HIS A 291 13.78 1.47 -20.19
CA HIS A 291 13.00 0.69 -21.16
C HIS A 291 13.86 -0.27 -21.98
N LYS A 292 15.08 0.13 -22.36
CA LYS A 292 16.05 -0.79 -22.97
C LYS A 292 16.41 -1.93 -22.02
N ALA A 293 16.68 -1.65 -20.75
CA ALA A 293 17.03 -2.68 -19.77
C ALA A 293 15.87 -3.67 -19.50
N ILE A 294 14.64 -3.18 -19.38
CA ILE A 294 13.44 -4.02 -19.21
C ILE A 294 13.25 -4.92 -20.44
N ALA A 295 13.34 -4.36 -21.65
CA ALA A 295 13.23 -5.12 -22.89
C ALA A 295 14.30 -6.22 -23.00
N ARG A 296 15.55 -5.90 -22.63
CA ARG A 296 16.67 -6.84 -22.64
C ARG A 296 16.44 -8.00 -21.69
N ARG A 297 16.04 -7.74 -20.44
CA ARG A 297 15.75 -8.79 -19.46
C ARG A 297 14.57 -9.66 -19.90
N LEU A 298 13.52 -9.06 -20.46
CA LEU A 298 12.38 -9.80 -21.00
C LEU A 298 12.83 -10.74 -22.13
N TYR A 299 13.64 -10.24 -23.07
CA TYR A 299 14.19 -11.05 -24.17
C TYR A 299 15.08 -12.19 -23.67
N GLN A 300 16.03 -11.89 -22.79
CA GLN A 300 16.98 -12.88 -22.24
C GLN A 300 16.27 -13.98 -21.45
N GLN A 301 15.20 -13.62 -20.72
CA GLN A 301 14.43 -14.59 -19.94
C GLN A 301 13.55 -15.49 -20.81
N TYR A 302 12.97 -14.94 -21.89
CA TYR A 302 12.01 -15.65 -22.74
C TYR A 302 12.37 -15.59 -24.23
N PRO A 303 13.59 -16.03 -24.62
CA PRO A 303 14.05 -15.91 -26.00
C PRO A 303 13.17 -16.69 -26.98
N GLN A 304 12.45 -17.72 -26.53
CA GLN A 304 11.53 -18.51 -27.34
C GLN A 304 10.36 -17.67 -27.89
N ILE A 305 9.91 -16.64 -27.15
CA ILE A 305 8.87 -15.70 -27.58
C ILE A 305 9.40 -14.81 -28.73
N PHE A 306 10.67 -14.43 -28.65
CA PHE A 306 11.33 -13.48 -29.56
C PHE A 306 12.23 -14.16 -30.61
N ARG A 307 11.80 -15.36 -31.06
CA ARG A 307 12.43 -16.10 -32.15
C ARG A 307 12.35 -15.34 -33.49
N ASP A 308 13.04 -15.87 -34.49
CA ASP A 308 13.13 -15.18 -35.77
C ASP A 308 11.78 -14.93 -36.44
N SER A 309 11.65 -13.72 -37.01
CA SER A 309 10.43 -13.23 -37.66
C SER A 309 9.18 -13.16 -36.77
N ALA A 310 9.32 -13.27 -35.45
CA ALA A 310 8.18 -13.20 -34.53
C ALA A 310 7.46 -11.85 -34.63
N CYS A 311 6.12 -11.88 -34.69
CA CYS A 311 5.28 -10.71 -34.90
C CYS A 311 4.92 -10.05 -33.56
N ILE A 312 5.25 -8.78 -33.39
CA ILE A 312 5.04 -8.01 -32.15
C ILE A 312 4.12 -6.82 -32.45
N SER A 313 3.09 -6.64 -31.63
CA SER A 313 2.26 -5.44 -31.63
C SER A 313 2.72 -4.51 -30.52
N ALA A 314 3.11 -3.28 -30.86
CA ALA A 314 3.49 -2.25 -29.89
C ALA A 314 2.58 -1.03 -30.04
N ARG A 315 1.91 -0.63 -28.96
CA ARG A 315 0.95 0.47 -28.94
C ARG A 315 1.29 1.44 -27.81
N SER A 316 1.21 2.73 -28.09
CA SER A 316 1.50 3.77 -27.10
C SER A 316 0.37 4.80 -27.01
N SER A 317 0.26 5.47 -25.86
CA SER A 317 -0.52 6.70 -25.76
C SER A 317 0.06 7.77 -26.68
N THR A 318 -0.69 8.83 -26.95
CA THR A 318 -0.23 9.93 -27.80
C THR A 318 0.78 10.86 -27.13
N SER A 319 1.18 10.59 -25.89
CA SER A 319 2.18 11.37 -25.17
C SER A 319 3.58 11.04 -25.66
N VAL A 320 4.38 12.06 -26.04
CA VAL A 320 5.72 11.89 -26.62
C VAL A 320 6.62 11.01 -25.74
N ARG A 321 6.63 11.20 -24.42
CA ARG A 321 7.39 10.35 -23.48
C ARG A 321 7.01 8.87 -23.54
N CYS A 322 5.74 8.55 -23.75
CA CYS A 322 5.27 7.16 -23.92
C CYS A 322 5.68 6.60 -25.28
N ILE A 323 5.66 7.43 -26.33
CA ILE A 323 6.11 7.06 -27.67
C ILE A 323 7.61 6.76 -27.66
N MET A 324 8.41 7.62 -27.02
CA MET A 324 9.86 7.43 -26.86
C MET A 324 10.17 6.19 -26.02
N SER A 325 9.40 5.93 -24.96
CA SER A 325 9.52 4.69 -24.16
C SER A 325 9.25 3.44 -25.00
N MET A 326 8.16 3.43 -25.78
CA MET A 326 7.86 2.35 -26.74
C MET A 326 8.99 2.18 -27.77
N SER A 327 9.55 3.30 -28.26
CA SER A 327 10.64 3.30 -29.22
C SER A 327 11.88 2.63 -28.63
N ALA A 328 12.32 3.06 -27.45
CA ALA A 328 13.48 2.51 -26.75
C ALA A 328 13.35 1.00 -26.48
N PHE A 329 12.18 0.57 -26.01
CA PHE A 329 11.88 -0.84 -25.78
C PHE A 329 11.96 -1.64 -27.09
N SER A 330 11.31 -1.14 -28.15
CA SER A 330 11.27 -1.80 -29.45
C SER A 330 12.62 -1.81 -30.15
N GLU A 331 13.42 -0.77 -29.97
CA GLU A 331 14.79 -0.67 -30.46
C GLU A 331 15.65 -1.74 -29.81
N GLN A 332 15.61 -1.89 -28.48
CA GLN A 332 16.38 -2.92 -27.80
C GLN A 332 16.03 -4.33 -28.29
N LEU A 333 14.75 -4.64 -28.49
CA LEU A 333 14.34 -5.93 -29.04
C LEU A 333 14.93 -6.15 -30.44
N LYS A 334 14.96 -5.11 -31.27
CA LYS A 334 15.54 -5.14 -32.62
C LYS A 334 17.06 -5.26 -32.63
N GLU A 335 17.75 -4.65 -31.66
CA GLU A 335 19.19 -4.82 -31.47
C GLU A 335 19.54 -6.28 -31.10
N LEU A 336 18.69 -6.93 -30.29
CA LEU A 336 18.88 -8.33 -29.88
C LEU A 336 18.47 -9.32 -30.97
N ASN A 337 17.40 -9.02 -31.71
CA ASN A 337 16.99 -9.80 -32.88
C ASN A 337 16.44 -8.88 -34.01
N PRO A 338 17.26 -8.56 -35.02
CA PRO A 338 16.85 -7.70 -36.13
C PRO A 338 15.69 -8.25 -36.97
N SER A 339 15.47 -9.57 -36.96
CA SER A 339 14.44 -10.22 -37.77
C SER A 339 13.01 -10.02 -37.26
N LEU A 340 12.83 -9.57 -36.00
CA LEU A 340 11.51 -9.36 -35.39
C LEU A 340 10.62 -8.44 -36.24
N ARG A 341 9.31 -8.71 -36.28
CA ARG A 341 8.35 -7.87 -37.02
C ARG A 341 7.53 -7.04 -36.04
N ILE A 342 7.99 -5.83 -35.74
CA ILE A 342 7.35 -4.95 -34.75
C ILE A 342 6.49 -3.90 -35.46
N THR A 343 5.16 -3.99 -35.29
CA THR A 343 4.22 -2.95 -35.73
C THR A 343 4.02 -1.95 -34.59
N ARG A 344 4.36 -0.68 -34.81
CA ARG A 344 4.26 0.39 -33.81
C ARG A 344 3.19 1.39 -34.19
N GLU A 345 2.30 1.74 -33.26
CA GLU A 345 1.29 2.79 -33.47
C GLU A 345 1.05 3.60 -32.20
N ALA A 346 0.89 4.91 -32.35
CA ALA A 346 0.52 5.83 -31.29
C ALA A 346 -0.52 6.81 -31.85
N ASN A 347 -1.79 6.52 -31.65
CA ASN A 347 -2.89 7.30 -32.22
C ASN A 347 -4.14 7.18 -31.34
N ARG A 348 -5.13 8.04 -31.60
CA ARG A 348 -6.35 8.14 -30.79
C ARG A 348 -7.20 6.86 -30.77
N ARG A 349 -7.06 5.98 -31.77
CA ARG A 349 -7.83 4.72 -31.87
C ARG A 349 -7.66 3.81 -30.65
N TYR A 350 -6.52 3.90 -29.97
CA TYR A 350 -6.15 3.00 -28.88
C TYR A 350 -6.24 3.66 -27.50
N MET A 351 -6.59 4.95 -27.44
CA MET A 351 -6.65 5.68 -26.17
C MET A 351 -7.73 5.15 -25.23
N ASP A 352 -8.83 4.63 -25.79
CA ASP A 352 -9.96 4.05 -25.07
C ASP A 352 -9.59 2.86 -24.18
N TYR A 353 -8.41 2.26 -24.37
CA TYR A 353 -7.88 1.24 -23.45
C TYR A 353 -6.46 1.53 -22.95
N ILE A 354 -5.62 2.29 -23.67
CA ILE A 354 -4.25 2.56 -23.21
C ILE A 354 -4.22 3.58 -22.08
N ALA A 355 -5.04 4.62 -22.18
CA ALA A 355 -5.02 5.77 -21.29
C ALA A 355 -6.41 6.37 -21.13
N TYR A 356 -7.37 5.52 -20.79
CA TYR A 356 -8.77 5.90 -20.57
C TYR A 356 -9.02 6.35 -19.13
N THR A 357 -9.89 7.34 -18.98
CA THR A 357 -10.48 7.76 -17.71
C THR A 357 -11.99 7.90 -17.96
N SER A 358 -12.81 7.18 -17.19
CA SER A 358 -14.26 7.27 -17.33
C SER A 358 -14.79 8.61 -16.81
N PRO A 359 -15.94 9.11 -17.32
CA PRO A 359 -16.55 10.34 -16.84
C PRO A 359 -16.83 10.34 -15.33
N GLU A 360 -17.24 9.19 -14.77
CA GLU A 360 -17.50 9.03 -13.33
C GLU A 360 -16.22 9.22 -12.52
N LEU A 361 -15.09 8.72 -13.03
CA LEU A 361 -13.80 8.91 -12.38
C LEU A 361 -13.30 10.35 -12.52
N GLU A 362 -13.54 11.00 -13.66
CA GLU A 362 -13.25 12.43 -13.85
C GLU A 362 -14.03 13.29 -12.84
N GLU A 363 -15.34 13.03 -12.68
CA GLU A 363 -16.20 13.69 -11.70
C GLU A 363 -15.71 13.44 -10.27
N PHE A 364 -15.42 12.19 -9.92
CA PHE A 364 -14.91 11.82 -8.60
C PHE A 364 -13.54 12.47 -8.29
N SER A 365 -12.67 12.61 -9.30
CA SER A 365 -11.33 13.18 -9.16
C SER A 365 -11.29 14.70 -9.24
N SER A 366 -12.42 15.34 -9.56
CA SER A 366 -12.54 16.79 -9.73
C SER A 366 -12.12 17.57 -8.47
N ASP A 367 -11.77 18.83 -8.64
CA ASP A 367 -11.39 19.70 -7.51
C ASP A 367 -12.60 20.12 -6.66
N SER A 368 -13.82 19.94 -7.19
CA SER A 368 -15.10 20.15 -6.50
C SER A 368 -15.63 18.92 -5.76
N ALA A 369 -14.99 17.75 -5.88
CA ALA A 369 -15.46 16.53 -5.23
C ALA A 369 -15.49 16.67 -3.70
N ALA A 370 -16.53 16.12 -3.05
CA ALA A 370 -16.78 16.33 -1.62
C ALA A 370 -15.61 15.92 -0.71
N TRP A 371 -14.91 14.84 -1.06
CA TRP A 371 -13.75 14.35 -0.28
C TRP A 371 -12.55 15.32 -0.30
N ARG A 372 -12.48 16.24 -1.27
CA ARG A 372 -11.39 17.23 -1.37
C ARG A 372 -11.30 18.14 -0.15
N THR A 373 -12.42 18.37 0.56
CA THR A 373 -12.40 19.14 1.81
C THR A 373 -11.59 18.42 2.88
N GLY A 374 -11.84 17.12 3.10
CA GLY A 374 -11.07 16.31 4.05
C GLY A 374 -9.60 16.21 3.66
N PHE A 375 -9.33 16.02 2.35
CA PHE A 375 -7.96 16.02 1.83
C PHE A 375 -7.22 17.34 2.08
N ARG A 376 -7.86 18.50 1.85
CA ARG A 376 -7.22 19.81 2.11
C ARG A 376 -6.89 19.99 3.59
N CYS A 377 -7.78 19.62 4.50
CA CYS A 377 -7.51 19.65 5.94
C CYS A 377 -6.33 18.74 6.31
N TYR A 378 -6.26 17.55 5.72
CA TYR A 378 -5.16 16.61 5.90
C TYR A 378 -3.83 17.18 5.37
N GLU A 379 -3.83 17.74 4.17
CA GLU A 379 -2.65 18.35 3.56
C GLU A 379 -2.15 19.56 4.39
N GLU A 380 -3.06 20.40 4.85
CA GLU A 380 -2.75 21.56 5.72
C GLU A 380 -2.21 21.15 7.10
N SER A 381 -2.62 20.00 7.64
CA SER A 381 -2.12 19.53 8.92
C SER A 381 -0.70 18.94 8.81
N HIS A 382 -0.35 18.36 7.66
CA HIS A 382 0.90 17.63 7.44
C HIS A 382 2.01 18.47 6.78
N ILE A 383 1.67 19.36 5.85
CA ILE A 383 2.66 20.15 5.11
C ILE A 383 2.89 21.49 5.82
N ARG A 384 3.98 21.57 6.57
CA ARG A 384 4.38 22.71 7.41
C ARG A 384 5.64 23.41 6.86
N PRO A 385 5.49 24.45 6.02
CA PRO A 385 6.62 25.08 5.33
C PRO A 385 7.43 26.06 6.18
N GLU A 386 7.00 26.35 7.41
CA GLU A 386 7.55 27.42 8.25
C GLU A 386 9.04 27.23 8.54
N ARG A 387 9.47 26.01 8.87
CA ARG A 387 10.88 25.71 9.14
C ARG A 387 11.73 25.87 7.88
N LEU A 388 11.31 25.22 6.78
CA LEU A 388 12.03 25.27 5.51
C LEU A 388 12.19 26.71 5.01
N THR A 389 11.11 27.50 5.03
CA THR A 389 11.15 28.90 4.60
C THR A 389 12.02 29.77 5.50
N ALA A 390 11.93 29.63 6.82
CA ALA A 390 12.80 30.34 7.75
C ALA A 390 14.29 29.97 7.60
N THR A 391 14.59 28.78 7.07
CA THR A 391 15.96 28.35 6.79
C THR A 391 16.51 28.99 5.50
N LEU A 392 15.65 29.27 4.52
CA LEU A 392 16.05 29.72 3.17
C LEU A 392 16.00 31.25 2.98
N PHE A 393 15.13 31.94 3.73
CA PHE A 393 14.88 33.38 3.57
C PHE A 393 15.13 34.15 4.87
N THR A 394 15.69 35.35 4.78
CA THR A 394 15.91 36.22 5.95
C THR A 394 14.61 36.84 6.47
N ASN A 395 13.65 37.09 5.56
CA ASN A 395 12.31 37.58 5.87
C ASN A 395 11.24 36.56 5.40
N PRO A 396 11.09 35.40 6.07
CA PRO A 396 10.22 34.31 5.59
C PRO A 396 8.75 34.70 5.49
N GLN A 397 8.29 35.68 6.26
CA GLN A 397 6.91 36.18 6.23
C GLN A 397 6.54 36.89 4.91
N GLU A 398 7.52 37.28 4.09
CA GLU A 398 7.28 37.89 2.78
C GLU A 398 7.07 36.85 1.65
N VAL A 399 7.25 35.56 1.94
CA VAL A 399 7.01 34.48 0.97
C VAL A 399 5.49 34.32 0.81
N LYS A 400 4.96 34.69 -0.36
CA LYS A 400 3.49 34.73 -0.61
C LYS A 400 2.81 33.37 -0.52
N ASP A 401 3.46 32.32 -1.01
CA ASP A 401 2.95 30.94 -0.99
C ASP A 401 4.04 29.97 -0.50
N PRO A 402 4.24 29.88 0.83
CA PRO A 402 5.32 29.06 1.39
C PRO A 402 5.07 27.56 1.17
N ARG A 403 3.80 27.12 1.14
CA ARG A 403 3.44 25.73 0.86
C ARG A 403 3.70 25.36 -0.59
N GLY A 404 3.28 26.20 -1.54
CA GLY A 404 3.56 26.00 -2.96
C GLY A 404 5.06 25.97 -3.25
N LEU A 405 5.84 26.84 -2.60
CA LEU A 405 7.30 26.82 -2.70
C LEU A 405 7.92 25.52 -2.17
N MET A 406 7.50 25.05 -0.99
CA MET A 406 7.94 23.78 -0.42
C MET A 406 7.63 22.61 -1.35
N MET A 407 6.42 22.56 -1.91
CA MET A 407 6.02 21.54 -2.88
C MET A 407 6.83 21.61 -4.18
N GLY A 408 7.11 22.82 -4.68
CA GLY A 408 7.95 23.01 -5.87
C GLY A 408 9.37 22.50 -5.65
N LEU A 409 9.99 22.84 -4.52
CA LEU A 409 11.30 22.31 -4.12
C LEU A 409 11.28 20.80 -3.95
N TYR A 410 10.20 20.24 -3.37
CA TYR A 410 10.03 18.80 -3.22
C TYR A 410 9.96 18.09 -4.56
N TRP A 411 9.22 18.63 -5.54
CA TRP A 411 9.14 18.01 -6.87
C TRP A 411 10.47 18.10 -7.61
N ILE A 412 11.20 19.21 -7.49
CA ILE A 412 12.55 19.33 -8.03
C ILE A 412 13.48 18.30 -7.36
N ALA A 413 13.45 18.19 -6.03
CA ALA A 413 14.22 17.17 -5.29
C ALA A 413 13.91 15.75 -5.77
N SER A 414 12.61 15.46 -5.95
CA SER A 414 12.12 14.16 -6.41
C SER A 414 12.55 13.83 -7.83
N ASP A 415 12.56 14.82 -8.74
CA ASP A 415 12.95 14.68 -10.14
C ASP A 415 14.47 14.47 -10.32
N MET A 416 15.31 14.85 -9.33
CA MET A 416 16.78 14.70 -9.43
C MET A 416 17.24 13.26 -9.59
N GLN A 417 16.46 12.26 -9.18
CA GLN A 417 16.78 10.86 -9.43
C GLN A 417 16.50 10.43 -10.88
N ASP A 418 15.66 11.17 -11.59
CA ASP A 418 15.21 10.88 -12.95
C ASP A 418 16.09 11.57 -14.01
N VAL A 419 16.89 12.56 -13.60
CA VAL A 419 17.80 13.34 -14.44
C VAL A 419 19.25 13.10 -14.02
N GLU A 420 20.17 13.03 -14.98
CA GLU A 420 21.58 12.70 -14.72
C GLU A 420 22.41 13.92 -14.33
N LEU A 421 21.95 14.65 -13.32
CA LEU A 421 22.63 15.81 -12.77
C LEU A 421 23.05 15.49 -11.33
N PRO A 422 24.34 15.60 -10.96
CA PRO A 422 24.83 15.21 -9.63
C PRO A 422 24.52 16.29 -8.58
N LEU A 423 23.23 16.61 -8.42
CA LEU A 423 22.69 17.54 -7.45
C LEU A 423 21.60 16.84 -6.64
N SER A 424 21.43 17.29 -5.40
CA SER A 424 20.32 16.90 -4.56
C SER A 424 19.71 18.14 -3.92
N PHE A 425 18.42 18.02 -3.61
CA PHE A 425 17.67 18.98 -2.81
C PHE A 425 16.97 18.30 -1.63
N TYR A 426 17.18 16.99 -1.43
CA TYR A 426 16.64 16.28 -0.27
C TYR A 426 17.27 16.74 1.05
N ASP A 427 18.48 17.32 1.01
CA ASP A 427 19.16 17.94 2.15
C ASP A 427 18.43 19.16 2.72
N LEU A 428 17.49 19.73 1.96
CA LEU A 428 16.69 20.87 2.41
C LEU A 428 15.61 20.47 3.43
N PHE A 429 15.18 19.20 3.40
CA PHE A 429 14.02 18.73 4.14
C PHE A 429 14.43 17.88 5.34
N GLU A 430 13.68 18.00 6.43
CA GLU A 430 13.70 16.98 7.48
C GLU A 430 12.98 15.72 6.99
N LYS A 431 13.37 14.55 7.53
CA LYS A 431 12.76 13.27 7.11
C LYS A 431 11.25 13.24 7.33
N GLU A 432 10.78 13.82 8.44
CA GLU A 432 9.35 13.94 8.75
C GLU A 432 8.63 14.87 7.77
N GLU A 433 9.25 15.96 7.33
CA GLU A 433 8.69 16.83 6.30
C GLU A 433 8.54 16.10 4.96
N LEU A 434 9.57 15.36 4.53
CA LEU A 434 9.49 14.54 3.30
C LEU A 434 8.40 13.47 3.40
N PHE A 435 8.33 12.78 4.54
CA PHE A 435 7.31 11.76 4.77
C PHE A 435 5.91 12.38 4.74
N ASN A 436 5.72 13.53 5.37
CA ASN A 436 4.45 14.24 5.43
C ASN A 436 3.99 14.75 4.05
N ILE A 437 4.91 15.28 3.24
CA ILE A 437 4.61 15.63 1.84
C ILE A 437 4.23 14.38 1.06
N TRP A 438 5.06 13.33 1.13
CA TRP A 438 4.83 12.10 0.39
C TRP A 438 3.51 11.43 0.76
N GLN A 439 3.17 11.30 2.05
CA GLN A 439 1.93 10.64 2.46
C GLN A 439 0.68 11.42 2.01
N SER A 440 0.75 12.75 1.94
CA SER A 440 -0.32 13.58 1.37
C SER A 440 -0.51 13.32 -0.13
N ILE A 441 0.59 13.18 -0.88
CA ILE A 441 0.53 12.82 -2.30
C ILE A 441 -0.03 11.40 -2.47
N ASN A 442 0.49 10.45 -1.68
CA ASN A 442 0.06 9.05 -1.69
C ASN A 442 -1.42 8.92 -1.36
N TYR A 443 -1.91 9.68 -0.37
CA TYR A 443 -3.33 9.78 -0.02
C TYR A 443 -4.18 10.10 -1.26
N ARG A 444 -3.80 11.16 -2.00
CA ARG A 444 -4.53 11.58 -3.20
C ARG A 444 -4.44 10.53 -4.31
N MET A 445 -3.26 9.95 -4.51
CA MET A 445 -3.05 8.91 -5.51
C MET A 445 -3.89 7.66 -5.23
N TYR A 446 -3.96 7.24 -3.97
CA TYR A 446 -4.74 6.10 -3.50
C TYR A 446 -6.24 6.33 -3.74
N ILE A 447 -6.79 7.47 -3.30
CA ILE A 447 -8.21 7.79 -3.51
C ILE A 447 -8.58 7.86 -5.00
N CYS A 448 -7.78 8.57 -5.80
CA CYS A 448 -8.14 8.83 -7.19
C CYS A 448 -7.86 7.66 -8.14
N ASN A 449 -7.03 6.68 -7.78
CA ASN A 449 -6.57 5.67 -8.75
C ASN A 449 -6.57 4.24 -8.24
N ALA A 450 -6.46 4.02 -6.92
CA ALA A 450 -6.39 2.68 -6.33
C ALA A 450 -7.76 2.21 -5.84
N ASN A 451 -7.79 1.14 -5.04
CA ASN A 451 -9.02 0.52 -4.54
C ASN A 451 -9.54 1.15 -3.23
N ALA A 452 -9.42 2.47 -3.07
CA ALA A 452 -9.88 3.14 -1.85
C ALA A 452 -11.40 2.98 -1.66
N PRO A 453 -11.91 2.53 -0.49
CA PRO A 453 -13.35 2.39 -0.25
C PRO A 453 -14.16 3.65 -0.59
N LEU A 454 -13.57 4.83 -0.37
CA LEU A 454 -14.19 6.12 -0.64
C LEU A 454 -14.59 6.33 -2.12
N ASN A 455 -13.86 5.73 -3.06
CA ASN A 455 -14.16 5.90 -4.48
C ASN A 455 -15.21 4.91 -5.00
N GLY A 456 -15.71 4.00 -4.16
CA GLY A 456 -16.77 3.06 -4.53
C GLY A 456 -16.45 2.17 -5.73
N GLY A 457 -15.16 1.98 -6.06
CA GLY A 457 -14.69 1.18 -7.18
C GLY A 457 -14.55 1.93 -8.51
N VAL A 458 -14.96 3.20 -8.62
CA VAL A 458 -14.95 3.92 -9.92
C VAL A 458 -13.55 4.04 -10.53
N ALA A 459 -12.49 4.07 -9.71
CA ALA A 459 -11.12 4.16 -10.20
C ALA A 459 -10.64 2.85 -10.86
N PRO A 460 -10.67 1.68 -10.19
CA PRO A 460 -10.38 0.40 -10.83
C PRO A 460 -11.26 0.11 -12.05
N GLU A 461 -12.57 0.38 -11.99
CA GLU A 461 -13.53 0.11 -13.06
C GLU A 461 -13.18 0.82 -14.38
N SER A 462 -12.55 1.99 -14.29
CA SER A 462 -12.01 2.74 -15.43
C SER A 462 -10.94 1.96 -16.22
N ALA A 463 -10.36 0.89 -15.68
CA ALA A 463 -9.40 0.03 -16.37
C ALA A 463 -10.02 -1.19 -17.09
N LYS A 464 -11.35 -1.35 -17.09
CA LYS A 464 -12.02 -2.50 -17.73
C LYS A 464 -11.70 -2.68 -19.20
N SER A 465 -11.67 -1.58 -19.97
CA SER A 465 -11.33 -1.63 -21.40
C SER A 465 -9.90 -2.13 -21.64
N LEU A 466 -8.96 -1.78 -20.75
CA LEU A 466 -7.58 -2.25 -20.78
C LEU A 466 -7.48 -3.75 -20.45
N LEU A 467 -8.14 -4.20 -19.38
CA LEU A 467 -8.16 -5.61 -18.99
C LEU A 467 -8.81 -6.47 -20.10
N LYS A 468 -9.93 -6.02 -20.64
CA LYS A 468 -10.59 -6.66 -21.79
C LYS A 468 -9.64 -6.78 -22.98
N ASN A 469 -8.94 -5.71 -23.33
CA ASN A 469 -7.96 -5.74 -24.42
C ASN A 469 -6.79 -6.72 -24.15
N ILE A 470 -6.35 -6.84 -22.89
CA ILE A 470 -5.33 -7.83 -22.49
C ILE A 470 -5.83 -9.26 -22.73
N ILE A 471 -7.04 -9.58 -22.26
CA ILE A 471 -7.67 -10.90 -22.41
C ILE A 471 -7.88 -11.24 -23.89
N GLU A 472 -8.49 -10.33 -24.65
CA GLU A 472 -8.77 -10.55 -26.08
C GLU A 472 -7.49 -10.74 -26.90
N SER A 473 -6.42 -9.98 -26.58
CA SER A 473 -5.14 -10.11 -27.26
C SER A 473 -4.45 -11.44 -26.94
N ALA A 474 -4.55 -11.90 -25.68
CA ALA A 474 -4.03 -13.21 -25.28
C ALA A 474 -4.79 -14.36 -25.98
N ASP A 475 -6.12 -14.32 -26.01
CA ASP A 475 -6.93 -15.32 -26.73
C ASP A 475 -6.69 -15.29 -28.24
N HIS A 476 -6.41 -14.12 -28.82
CA HIS A 476 -6.00 -14.02 -30.22
C HIS A 476 -4.64 -14.70 -30.44
N ALA A 477 -3.64 -14.42 -29.60
CA ALA A 477 -2.32 -15.04 -29.68
C ALA A 477 -2.35 -16.56 -29.47
N ILE A 478 -3.17 -17.06 -28.53
CA ILE A 478 -3.37 -18.49 -28.27
C ILE A 478 -3.95 -19.20 -29.51
N ARG A 479 -4.94 -18.58 -30.17
CA ARG A 479 -5.62 -19.17 -31.34
C ARG A 479 -4.82 -19.07 -32.64
N LYS A 480 -4.15 -17.93 -32.86
CA LYS A 480 -3.47 -17.63 -34.14
C LYS A 480 -1.97 -17.88 -34.10
N GLY A 481 -1.37 -17.97 -32.92
CA GLY A 481 0.09 -17.99 -32.74
C GLY A 481 0.76 -16.63 -32.98
N THR A 482 -0.02 -15.58 -33.26
CA THR A 482 0.46 -14.20 -33.46
C THR A 482 -0.56 -13.19 -32.91
N PRO A 483 -0.13 -12.01 -32.43
CA PRO A 483 1.27 -11.65 -32.22
C PRO A 483 1.89 -12.51 -31.09
N CYS A 484 3.21 -12.68 -31.10
CA CYS A 484 3.96 -13.31 -30.01
C CYS A 484 4.13 -12.37 -28.80
N ALA A 485 3.96 -11.06 -29.00
CA ALA A 485 3.97 -10.08 -27.93
C ALA A 485 3.00 -8.94 -28.23
N THR A 486 2.24 -8.53 -27.22
CA THR A 486 1.45 -7.30 -27.26
C THR A 486 1.96 -6.35 -26.19
N LEU A 487 2.62 -5.27 -26.62
CA LEU A 487 3.28 -4.29 -25.78
C LEU A 487 2.45 -3.00 -25.76
N ARG A 488 2.03 -2.56 -24.57
CA ARG A 488 1.31 -1.29 -24.37
C ARG A 488 2.18 -0.32 -23.57
N PHE A 489 2.17 0.95 -23.93
CA PHE A 489 2.92 2.00 -23.26
C PHE A 489 2.00 3.17 -22.90
N GLY A 490 1.98 3.55 -21.63
CA GLY A 490 1.08 4.58 -21.13
C GLY A 490 1.55 5.21 -19.82
N HIS A 491 0.62 5.45 -18.90
CA HIS A 491 0.83 6.31 -17.73
C HIS A 491 0.71 5.53 -16.42
N ASP A 492 1.19 6.15 -15.35
CA ASP A 492 1.13 5.64 -13.98
C ASP A 492 -0.29 5.32 -13.54
N THR A 493 -1.20 6.30 -13.65
CA THR A 493 -2.57 6.20 -13.16
C THR A 493 -3.34 5.06 -13.83
N ASN A 494 -3.16 4.86 -15.13
CA ASN A 494 -3.79 3.76 -15.86
C ASN A 494 -3.26 2.38 -15.42
N LEU A 495 -1.95 2.27 -15.17
CA LEU A 495 -1.37 1.05 -14.61
C LEU A 495 -1.89 0.79 -13.20
N ILE A 496 -1.94 1.81 -12.33
CA ILE A 496 -2.45 1.68 -10.95
C ILE A 496 -3.88 1.14 -10.96
N ARG A 497 -4.77 1.71 -11.79
CA ARG A 497 -6.17 1.28 -11.90
C ARG A 497 -6.27 -0.15 -12.41
N LEU A 498 -5.46 -0.53 -13.40
CA LEU A 498 -5.41 -1.91 -13.91
C LEU A 498 -4.98 -2.90 -12.82
N LEU A 499 -3.91 -2.59 -12.09
CA LEU A 499 -3.40 -3.45 -11.01
C LEU A 499 -4.43 -3.60 -9.89
N ALA A 500 -5.14 -2.53 -9.53
CA ALA A 500 -6.21 -2.54 -8.56
C ALA A 500 -7.42 -3.36 -9.05
N LEU A 501 -7.86 -3.19 -10.30
CA LEU A 501 -8.95 -3.94 -10.92
C LEU A 501 -8.65 -5.44 -10.98
N MET A 502 -7.42 -5.78 -11.37
CA MET A 502 -6.96 -7.16 -11.41
C MET A 502 -6.72 -7.74 -10.01
N GLN A 503 -6.72 -6.91 -8.97
CA GLN A 503 -6.39 -7.31 -7.60
C GLN A 503 -5.01 -7.99 -7.52
N VAL A 504 -4.04 -7.46 -8.28
CA VAL A 504 -2.65 -7.90 -8.19
C VAL A 504 -2.19 -7.74 -6.75
N GLU A 505 -1.43 -8.73 -6.25
CA GLU A 505 -0.93 -8.77 -4.88
C GLU A 505 -0.43 -7.40 -4.38
N GLY A 506 -1.05 -6.89 -3.30
CA GLY A 506 -0.72 -5.61 -2.69
C GLY A 506 -1.23 -4.36 -3.44
N CYS A 507 -1.98 -4.50 -4.52
CA CYS A 507 -2.45 -3.37 -5.33
C CYS A 507 -3.93 -2.99 -5.10
N SER A 508 -4.72 -3.86 -4.48
CA SER A 508 -6.16 -3.67 -4.21
C SER A 508 -6.51 -3.56 -2.73
N ASN A 509 -5.51 -3.38 -1.87
CA ASN A 509 -5.69 -3.19 -0.43
C ASN A 509 -6.64 -1.99 -0.15
N GLN A 510 -7.43 -2.15 0.90
CA GLN A 510 -8.43 -1.16 1.34
C GLN A 510 -8.11 -0.68 2.75
N GLU A 511 -8.37 0.61 2.99
CA GLU A 511 -8.21 1.30 4.26
C GLU A 511 -9.12 2.53 4.24
N THR A 512 -9.77 2.80 5.36
CA THR A 512 -10.69 3.92 5.54
C THR A 512 -10.08 5.06 6.36
N ASP A 513 -9.07 4.77 7.18
CA ASP A 513 -8.35 5.75 7.97
C ASP A 513 -7.24 6.47 7.15
N PRO A 514 -7.37 7.79 6.88
CA PRO A 514 -6.37 8.63 6.23
C PRO A 514 -4.93 8.44 6.72
N ASP A 515 -4.75 8.35 8.04
CA ASP A 515 -3.43 8.29 8.68
C ASP A 515 -2.77 6.92 8.44
N ARG A 516 -3.50 5.97 7.86
CA ARG A 516 -3.05 4.60 7.60
C ARG A 516 -3.08 4.22 6.13
N TYR A 517 -3.44 5.14 5.23
CA TYR A 517 -3.43 4.88 3.78
C TYR A 517 -2.07 4.43 3.28
N TYR A 518 -0.98 5.01 3.79
CA TYR A 518 0.39 4.62 3.41
C TYR A 518 0.76 3.19 3.85
N LEU A 519 0.08 2.61 4.84
CA LEU A 519 0.25 1.22 5.25
C LEU A 519 -0.48 0.27 4.30
N ALA A 520 -1.62 0.70 3.77
CA ALA A 520 -2.42 -0.08 2.83
C ALA A 520 -1.88 -0.01 1.41
N TRP A 521 -1.33 1.13 0.98
CA TRP A 521 -0.96 1.37 -0.40
C TRP A 521 0.14 2.43 -0.53
N GLN A 522 1.15 2.17 -1.38
CA GLN A 522 2.36 2.98 -1.52
C GLN A 522 2.67 3.23 -3.01
N ASP A 523 2.46 4.45 -3.50
CA ASP A 523 2.61 4.81 -4.92
C ASP A 523 3.97 4.45 -5.52
N PHE A 524 5.07 4.72 -4.82
CA PHE A 524 6.43 4.45 -5.27
C PHE A 524 6.68 2.96 -5.52
N ARG A 525 5.95 2.07 -4.83
CA ARG A 525 6.04 0.61 -5.04
C ARG A 525 5.18 0.18 -6.22
N ILE A 526 4.00 0.78 -6.34
CA ILE A 526 3.01 0.38 -7.34
C ILE A 526 3.37 0.89 -8.72
N SER A 527 3.74 2.16 -8.84
CA SER A 527 3.97 2.81 -10.12
C SER A 527 5.18 3.73 -10.08
N PRO A 528 6.41 3.23 -9.79
CA PRO A 528 7.64 3.98 -10.02
C PRO A 528 7.80 4.34 -11.50
N MET A 529 8.77 5.17 -11.86
CA MET A 529 9.10 5.45 -13.26
C MET A 529 9.44 4.13 -13.96
N GLY A 530 8.97 3.92 -15.20
CA GLY A 530 9.17 2.65 -15.91
C GLY A 530 8.41 1.43 -15.35
N ALA A 531 7.50 1.63 -14.38
CA ALA A 531 6.65 0.58 -13.84
C ALA A 531 5.95 -0.24 -14.93
N ASN A 532 5.80 -1.53 -14.72
CA ASN A 532 5.24 -2.41 -15.74
C ASN A 532 4.50 -3.62 -15.17
N LEU A 533 3.54 -4.12 -15.94
CA LEU A 533 2.86 -5.39 -15.74
C LEU A 533 3.14 -6.28 -16.94
N GLN A 534 3.61 -7.51 -16.68
CA GLN A 534 3.89 -8.52 -17.70
C GLN A 534 3.10 -9.79 -17.39
N LEU A 535 2.32 -10.27 -18.36
CA LEU A 535 1.68 -11.58 -18.32
C LEU A 535 2.45 -12.48 -19.29
N ILE A 536 3.12 -13.49 -18.77
CA ILE A 536 3.91 -14.45 -19.56
C ILE A 536 3.11 -15.74 -19.70
N PHE A 537 2.84 -16.13 -20.95
CA PHE A 537 2.01 -17.28 -21.28
C PHE A 537 2.87 -18.44 -21.76
N PHE A 538 2.54 -19.63 -21.27
CA PHE A 538 3.20 -20.88 -21.56
C PHE A 538 2.19 -21.90 -22.06
N LYS A 539 2.64 -22.79 -22.95
CA LYS A 539 1.81 -23.84 -23.54
C LYS A 539 2.54 -25.18 -23.48
N ASN A 540 1.83 -26.26 -23.16
CA ASN A 540 2.36 -27.62 -23.21
C ASN A 540 2.01 -28.35 -24.52
N GLY A 541 2.48 -29.59 -24.65
CA GLY A 541 2.24 -30.43 -25.84
C GLY A 541 0.77 -30.80 -26.07
N GLN A 542 -0.05 -30.80 -25.01
CA GLN A 542 -1.49 -31.07 -25.04
C GLN A 542 -2.30 -29.83 -25.41
N GLY A 543 -1.66 -28.66 -25.47
CA GLY A 543 -2.27 -27.39 -25.82
C GLY A 543 -2.85 -26.61 -24.65
N GLU A 544 -2.67 -27.08 -23.42
CA GLU A 544 -3.07 -26.37 -22.20
C GLU A 544 -2.20 -25.13 -22.01
N VAL A 545 -2.82 -24.04 -21.55
CA VAL A 545 -2.18 -22.73 -21.42
C VAL A 545 -2.19 -22.29 -19.97
N ILE A 546 -1.01 -21.94 -19.47
CA ILE A 546 -0.82 -21.32 -18.16
C ILE A 546 -0.21 -19.93 -18.32
N VAL A 547 -0.44 -19.07 -17.34
CA VAL A 547 0.08 -17.71 -17.30
C VAL A 547 0.72 -17.41 -15.95
N LYS A 548 1.78 -16.60 -15.96
CA LYS A 548 2.39 -16.01 -14.76
C LYS A 548 2.43 -14.49 -14.89
N LEU A 549 2.23 -13.79 -13.79
CA LEU A 549 2.23 -12.33 -13.73
C LEU A 549 3.52 -11.81 -13.10
N LEU A 550 4.06 -10.74 -13.67
CA LEU A 550 5.15 -9.96 -13.11
C LEU A 550 4.72 -8.50 -12.98
N HIS A 551 4.82 -7.92 -11.79
CA HIS A 551 4.65 -6.49 -11.56
C HIS A 551 5.99 -5.89 -11.16
N ASN A 552 6.42 -4.87 -11.91
CA ASN A 552 7.77 -4.33 -11.86
C ASN A 552 8.81 -5.46 -11.91
N GLU A 553 8.57 -6.41 -12.83
CA GLU A 553 9.40 -7.59 -13.09
C GLU A 553 9.53 -8.62 -11.94
N ASN A 554 8.81 -8.44 -10.82
CA ASN A 554 8.73 -9.38 -9.70
C ASN A 554 7.49 -10.25 -9.80
N GLU A 555 7.58 -11.52 -9.40
CA GLU A 555 6.43 -12.44 -9.38
C GLU A 555 5.37 -11.96 -8.40
N VAL A 556 4.12 -11.92 -8.85
CA VAL A 556 2.98 -11.47 -8.06
C VAL A 556 1.80 -12.42 -8.22
N LYS A 557 0.97 -12.50 -7.18
CA LYS A 557 -0.22 -13.34 -7.18
C LYS A 557 -1.48 -12.59 -7.63
N LEU A 558 -2.42 -13.36 -8.13
CA LEU A 558 -3.83 -13.01 -8.27
C LEU A 558 -4.64 -13.68 -7.15
N PRO A 559 -5.84 -13.16 -6.80
CA PRO A 559 -6.74 -13.76 -5.81
C PRO A 559 -7.49 -14.98 -6.38
N ILE A 560 -6.72 -15.89 -6.99
CA ILE A 560 -7.20 -17.12 -7.62
C ILE A 560 -6.41 -18.26 -6.98
N ASP A 561 -7.08 -19.27 -6.47
CA ASP A 561 -6.39 -20.46 -5.97
C ASP A 561 -5.72 -21.20 -7.14
N SER A 562 -4.42 -21.46 -7.00
CA SER A 562 -3.66 -22.21 -8.01
C SER A 562 -2.72 -23.22 -7.35
N PRO A 563 -2.88 -24.53 -7.61
CA PRO A 563 -1.95 -25.55 -7.11
C PRO A 563 -0.58 -25.49 -7.78
N ILE A 564 -0.44 -24.71 -8.86
CA ILE A 564 0.80 -24.52 -9.61
C ILE A 564 1.33 -23.08 -9.48
N ALA A 565 0.93 -22.35 -8.43
CA ALA A 565 1.42 -21.00 -8.17
C ALA A 565 2.96 -20.93 -8.26
N PRO A 566 3.54 -19.88 -8.86
CA PRO A 566 2.93 -18.61 -9.29
C PRO A 566 2.26 -18.66 -10.69
N TYR A 567 2.07 -19.85 -11.27
CA TYR A 567 1.34 -20.03 -12.53
C TYR A 567 -0.15 -20.19 -12.28
N TYR A 568 -0.95 -19.84 -13.28
CA TYR A 568 -2.41 -19.95 -13.27
C TYR A 568 -2.89 -20.57 -14.57
N GLN A 569 -3.89 -21.45 -14.50
CA GLN A 569 -4.58 -21.92 -15.70
C GLN A 569 -5.28 -20.72 -16.37
N TRP A 570 -5.03 -20.50 -17.67
CA TRP A 570 -5.55 -19.32 -18.36
C TRP A 570 -7.08 -19.24 -18.34
N GLU A 571 -7.76 -20.38 -18.48
CA GLU A 571 -9.22 -20.45 -18.40
C GLU A 571 -9.74 -20.03 -17.02
N ALA A 572 -9.01 -20.34 -15.93
CA ALA A 572 -9.38 -19.88 -14.59
C ALA A 572 -9.23 -18.35 -14.44
N VAL A 573 -8.15 -17.78 -15.00
CA VAL A 573 -7.94 -16.32 -15.03
C VAL A 573 -9.04 -15.62 -15.81
N LYS A 574 -9.41 -16.14 -16.99
CA LYS A 574 -10.53 -15.59 -17.77
C LYS A 574 -11.85 -15.70 -17.03
N ALA A 575 -12.17 -16.87 -16.49
CA ALA A 575 -13.40 -17.09 -15.74
C ALA A 575 -13.53 -16.12 -14.57
N PHE A 576 -12.43 -15.86 -13.85
CA PHE A 576 -12.39 -14.91 -12.75
C PHE A 576 -12.77 -13.49 -13.19
N TYR A 577 -12.29 -13.02 -14.35
CA TYR A 577 -12.58 -11.67 -14.85
C TYR A 577 -13.78 -11.57 -15.81
N ASN A 578 -14.48 -12.67 -16.12
CA ASN A 578 -15.54 -12.67 -17.14
C ASN A 578 -16.79 -11.85 -16.76
N HIS A 579 -16.92 -11.47 -15.49
CA HIS A 579 -18.00 -10.64 -14.97
C HIS A 579 -17.74 -9.13 -15.10
N LEU A 580 -16.52 -8.74 -15.46
CA LEU A 580 -16.09 -7.36 -15.68
C LEU A 580 -16.30 -6.94 -17.14
#